data_AF-A0A359LXD6-F1
#
_entry.id   AF-A0A359LXD6-F1
#
_cell.length_a   1.000
_cell.length_b   1.000
_cell.length_c   1.000
_cell.angle_alpha   90.00
_cell.angle_beta   90.00
_cell.angle_gamma   90.00
#
_symmetry.space_group_name_H-M   'P 1'
#
loop_
_entity.id
_entity.type
_entity.pdbx_description
1 polymer ?
#
loop_
_entity_poly.entity_id
_entity_poly.type
_entity_poly.pdbx_seq_one_letter_code
_entity_poly.pdbx_strand_id
1 'polypeptide(L)'
;VQFASPSIDGEVAPDAQDEVTGYDSGGEPILRTAEEAYLAKLLAFRNGSAIARPNGSKLTMLWSQGEGQAFLNAFELFDKQIAKGILYQTLATEEASYGTRAQGTIHETILETIIRQAKRGVCRMVRRDVLRQIVVANAGDQLRPLTPHVGLGDAETQNLQALWTAAAQLARAGYFDASQLPKVDELLNLPPRLATPAESEGLADDEGEQGQEQQPPPPATDEGEEGEDDEGEDDEGDEEEDQP
;
A
#
# COMPACT_ATOMS: atom_id res chain seq x y z
N VAL A 1 5.68 7.34 21.56
CA VAL A 1 6.68 6.45 22.22
C VAL A 1 7.90 7.29 22.52
N GLN A 2 8.35 7.37 23.77
CA GLN A 2 9.50 8.20 24.15
C GLN A 2 10.77 7.37 23.95
N PHE A 3 11.53 7.66 22.88
CA PHE A 3 12.68 6.83 22.44
C PHE A 3 14.00 7.14 23.16
N ALA A 4 14.01 8.10 24.07
CA ALA A 4 15.18 8.46 24.84
C ALA A 4 14.81 8.58 26.31
N SER A 5 15.24 7.59 27.10
CA SER A 5 15.42 7.83 28.52
C SER A 5 16.67 8.68 28.69
N PRO A 6 16.62 9.81 29.44
CA PRO A 6 17.78 10.65 29.63
C PRO A 6 18.87 9.83 30.32
N SER A 7 20.09 9.92 29.80
CA SER A 7 21.25 9.40 30.52
C SER A 7 21.74 10.49 31.47
N ILE A 8 22.02 10.10 32.70
CA ILE A 8 22.41 11.04 33.76
C ILE A 8 23.84 10.71 34.14
N ASP A 9 24.72 11.69 33.97
CA ASP A 9 26.08 11.63 34.47
C ASP A 9 26.22 12.54 35.69
N GLY A 10 26.83 12.02 36.75
CA GLY A 10 26.89 12.65 38.05
C GLY A 10 28.30 12.62 38.61
N GLU A 11 28.86 13.81 38.81
CA GLU A 11 30.19 13.98 39.41
C GLU A 11 30.04 14.37 40.90
N VAL A 12 30.66 13.58 41.77
CA VAL A 12 30.68 13.82 43.22
C VAL A 12 31.74 14.88 43.54
N ALA A 13 31.45 15.78 44.49
CA ALA A 13 32.39 16.80 44.90
C ALA A 13 33.61 16.17 45.63
N PRO A 14 34.82 16.73 45.48
CA PRO A 14 36.04 16.20 46.09
C PRO A 14 36.01 16.21 47.63
N ASP A 15 35.17 17.06 48.24
CA ASP A 15 35.01 17.17 49.70
C ASP A 15 33.73 16.46 50.22
N ALA A 16 33.14 15.56 49.44
CA ALA A 16 31.88 14.90 49.82
C ALA A 16 32.10 13.96 51.01
N GLN A 17 31.23 14.09 52.03
CA GLN A 17 31.27 13.27 53.23
C GLN A 17 30.40 12.03 53.09
N ASP A 18 30.85 10.92 53.67
CA ASP A 18 30.10 9.68 53.74
C ASP A 18 28.81 9.85 54.55
N GLU A 19 27.73 9.22 54.08
CA GLU A 19 26.41 9.34 54.68
C GLU A 19 26.12 8.10 55.55
N VAL A 20 25.74 8.34 56.80
CA VAL A 20 25.25 7.27 57.69
C VAL A 20 23.83 6.90 57.25
N THR A 21 23.64 5.72 56.68
CA THR A 21 22.32 5.28 56.17
C THR A 21 21.51 4.46 57.16
N GLY A 22 22.13 4.03 58.27
CA GLY A 22 21.47 3.31 59.34
C GLY A 22 22.45 2.88 60.41
N TYR A 23 21.96 2.14 61.39
CA TYR A 23 22.76 1.51 62.43
C TYR A 23 22.54 0.00 62.36
N ASP A 24 23.62 -0.77 62.54
CA ASP A 24 23.53 -2.22 62.61
C ASP A 24 22.84 -2.69 63.91
N SER A 25 22.61 -3.99 64.05
CA SER A 25 22.02 -4.57 65.27
C SER A 25 22.90 -4.41 66.53
N GLY A 26 24.15 -3.98 66.38
CA GLY A 26 25.09 -3.64 67.44
C GLY A 26 25.15 -2.14 67.77
N GLY A 27 24.45 -1.29 67.02
CA GLY A 27 24.45 0.16 67.20
C GLY A 27 25.59 0.91 66.48
N GLU A 28 26.37 0.22 65.65
CA GLU A 28 27.41 0.85 64.83
C GLU A 28 26.80 1.45 63.55
N PRO A 29 27.20 2.68 63.15
CA PRO A 29 26.69 3.31 61.94
C PRO A 29 27.16 2.56 60.70
N ILE A 30 26.21 2.16 59.85
CA ILE A 30 26.51 1.66 58.50
C ILE A 30 26.78 2.88 57.62
N LEU A 31 28.06 3.11 57.35
CA LEU A 31 28.53 4.17 56.46
C LEU A 31 28.37 3.71 55.01
N ARG A 32 27.70 4.53 54.19
CA ARG A 32 27.81 4.44 52.73
C ARG A 32 28.78 5.49 52.25
N THR A 33 29.60 5.10 51.27
CA THR A 33 30.48 6.05 50.59
C THR A 33 29.64 7.16 49.95
N ALA A 34 30.20 8.37 49.90
CA ALA A 34 29.53 9.52 49.29
C ALA A 34 29.05 9.23 47.84
N GLU A 35 29.78 8.39 47.11
CA GLU A 35 29.46 7.94 45.74
C GLU A 35 28.20 7.07 45.69
N GLU A 36 28.07 6.09 46.59
CA GLU A 36 26.90 5.20 46.67
C GLU A 36 25.63 5.96 47.08
N ALA A 37 25.78 6.89 48.02
CA ALA A 37 24.68 7.75 48.45
C ALA A 37 24.22 8.69 47.32
N TYR A 38 25.16 9.23 46.54
CA TYR A 38 24.84 10.07 45.39
C TYR A 38 24.18 9.27 44.26
N LEU A 39 24.71 8.09 43.92
CA LEU A 39 24.12 7.18 42.94
C LEU A 39 22.68 6.79 43.30
N ALA A 40 22.40 6.48 44.57
CA ALA A 40 21.04 6.19 45.03
C ALA A 40 20.09 7.38 44.83
N LYS A 41 20.56 8.61 45.06
CA LYS A 41 19.78 9.84 44.82
C LYS A 41 19.58 10.10 43.33
N LEU A 42 20.55 9.77 42.46
CA LEU A 42 20.40 9.85 41.01
C LEU A 42 19.42 8.81 40.46
N LEU A 43 19.40 7.58 41.01
CA LEU A 43 18.40 6.56 40.64
C LEU A 43 16.98 6.94 41.08
N ALA A 44 16.86 7.67 42.18
CA ALA A 44 15.58 8.20 42.65
C ALA A 44 15.10 9.41 41.83
N PHE A 45 16.00 10.06 41.07
CA PHE A 45 15.66 11.21 40.23
C PHE A 45 14.81 10.76 39.04
N ARG A 46 13.55 11.18 39.04
CA ARG A 46 12.55 10.93 37.98
C ARG A 46 11.90 12.23 37.57
N ASN A 47 11.13 12.20 36.47
CA ASN A 47 10.35 13.35 36.00
C ASN A 47 9.50 13.94 37.14
N GLY A 48 9.67 15.24 37.40
CA GLY A 48 8.95 15.97 38.45
C GLY A 48 9.56 15.91 39.86
N SER A 49 10.73 15.29 40.04
CA SER A 49 11.46 15.28 41.31
C SER A 49 12.60 16.30 41.32
N ALA A 50 12.98 16.74 42.51
CA ALA A 50 14.13 17.61 42.73
C ALA A 50 15.16 16.87 43.61
N ILE A 51 16.44 17.01 43.27
CA ILE A 51 17.55 16.47 44.05
C ILE A 51 18.31 17.62 44.69
N ALA A 52 18.49 17.55 46.01
CA ALA A 52 19.40 18.43 46.73
C ALA A 52 20.81 17.82 46.68
N ARG A 53 21.81 18.62 46.30
CA ARG A 53 23.18 18.14 46.08
C ARG A 53 24.18 18.92 46.94
N PRO A 54 25.28 18.30 47.39
CA PRO A 54 26.36 19.01 48.06
C PRO A 54 27.00 20.05 47.14
N ASN A 55 27.51 21.14 47.74
CA ASN A 55 28.19 22.20 47.01
C ASN A 55 29.39 21.63 46.23
N GLY A 56 29.56 22.02 44.96
CA GLY A 56 30.62 21.55 44.08
C GLY A 56 30.31 20.33 43.22
N SER A 57 29.17 19.64 43.42
CA SER A 57 28.77 18.51 42.57
C SER A 57 28.18 18.96 41.23
N LYS A 58 28.45 18.22 40.14
CA LYS A 58 27.90 18.49 38.80
C LYS A 58 26.92 17.39 38.39
N LEU A 59 25.85 17.82 37.72
CA LEU A 59 24.80 16.94 37.19
C LEU A 59 24.64 17.31 35.73
N THR A 60 25.06 16.42 34.85
CA THR A 60 24.96 16.62 33.41
C THR A 60 23.86 15.71 32.89
N MET A 61 22.76 16.32 32.45
CA MET A 61 21.71 15.60 31.75
C MET A 61 22.12 15.44 30.29
N LEU A 62 22.43 14.21 29.90
CA LEU A 62 22.69 13.86 28.51
C LEU A 62 21.34 13.60 27.84
N TRP A 63 20.82 14.65 27.20
CA TRP A 63 19.64 14.54 26.36
C TRP A 63 20.05 13.94 25.01
N SER A 64 19.46 12.80 24.66
CA SER A 64 19.49 12.35 23.27
C SER A 64 18.57 13.27 22.47
N GLN A 65 19.16 14.20 21.71
CA GLN A 65 18.42 15.16 20.86
C GLN A 65 17.83 14.53 19.59
N GLY A 66 17.96 13.22 19.39
CA GLY A 66 17.37 12.55 18.24
C GLY A 66 15.83 12.50 18.36
N GLU A 67 15.14 13.18 17.45
CA GLU A 67 13.67 13.18 17.32
C GLU A 67 13.07 11.80 16.98
N GLY A 68 13.92 10.80 16.74
CA GLY A 68 13.48 9.44 16.42
C GLY A 68 13.00 9.28 14.98
N GLN A 69 13.21 10.28 14.11
CA GLN A 69 12.82 10.26 12.70
C GLN A 69 13.36 9.02 11.95
N ALA A 70 14.56 8.56 12.29
CA ALA A 70 15.13 7.35 11.72
C ALA A 70 14.27 6.09 12.01
N PHE A 71 13.65 6.01 13.19
CA PHE A 71 12.76 4.90 13.54
C PHE A 71 11.42 5.01 12.83
N LEU A 72 10.86 6.22 12.69
CA LEU A 72 9.64 6.43 11.93
C LEU A 72 9.82 6.04 10.46
N ASN A 73 10.92 6.48 9.85
CA ASN A 73 11.27 6.10 8.48
C ASN A 73 11.50 4.58 8.35
N ALA A 74 12.10 3.94 9.36
CA ALA A 74 12.28 2.50 9.38
C ALA A 74 10.94 1.75 9.48
N PHE A 75 10.02 2.20 10.33
CA PHE A 75 8.69 1.60 10.42
C PHE A 75 7.92 1.74 9.11
N GLU A 76 7.94 2.93 8.50
CA GLU A 76 7.31 3.15 7.21
C GLU A 76 7.90 2.24 6.12
N LEU A 77 9.22 2.07 6.10
CA LEU A 77 9.88 1.15 5.19
C LEU A 77 9.45 -0.30 5.44
N PHE A 78 9.41 -0.75 6.69
CA PHE A 78 8.99 -2.12 7.02
C PHE A 78 7.53 -2.38 6.67
N ASP A 79 6.63 -1.44 6.95
CA ASP A 79 5.22 -1.54 6.59
C ASP A 79 5.05 -1.63 5.07
N LYS A 80 5.80 -0.83 4.31
CA LYS A 80 5.85 -0.92 2.84
C LYS A 80 6.36 -2.29 2.38
N GLN A 81 7.41 -2.84 2.97
CA GLN A 81 7.93 -4.16 2.60
C GLN A 81 6.96 -5.30 2.97
N ILE A 82 6.27 -5.21 4.11
CA ILE A 82 5.24 -6.18 4.51
C ILE A 82 4.06 -6.13 3.53
N ALA A 83 3.58 -4.93 3.21
CA ALA A 83 2.51 -4.74 2.22
C ALA A 83 2.92 -5.31 0.85
N LYS A 84 4.16 -5.05 0.40
CA LYS A 84 4.73 -5.64 -0.81
C LYS A 84 4.76 -7.16 -0.76
N GLY A 85 5.14 -7.76 0.37
CA GLY A 85 5.19 -9.22 0.53
C GLY A 85 3.82 -9.89 0.52
N ILE A 86 2.81 -9.25 1.12
CA ILE A 86 1.44 -9.80 1.22
C ILE A 86 0.68 -9.60 -0.09
N LEU A 87 0.69 -8.38 -0.62
CA LEU A 87 -0.08 -8.00 -1.80
C LEU A 87 0.65 -8.29 -3.10
N TYR A 88 1.97 -8.53 -3.05
CA TYR A 88 2.85 -8.66 -4.22
C TYR A 88 2.84 -7.43 -5.14
N GLN A 89 2.54 -6.25 -4.58
CA GLN A 89 2.42 -4.99 -5.32
C GLN A 89 3.53 -4.03 -4.90
N THR A 90 4.49 -3.76 -5.80
CA THR A 90 5.66 -2.93 -5.51
C THR A 90 5.45 -1.43 -5.70
N LEU A 91 4.54 -1.02 -6.59
CA LEU A 91 4.39 0.38 -7.00
C LEU A 91 3.27 1.14 -6.26
N ALA A 92 2.24 0.44 -5.75
CA ALA A 92 1.04 1.07 -5.17
C ALA A 92 1.37 1.90 -3.92
N THR A 93 2.27 1.40 -3.08
CA THR A 93 2.50 1.97 -1.74
C THR A 93 3.56 3.06 -1.73
N GLU A 94 4.38 3.16 -2.77
CA GLU A 94 5.46 4.15 -2.85
C GLU A 94 5.11 5.34 -3.77
N GLU A 95 4.25 5.15 -4.76
CA GLU A 95 3.89 6.20 -5.74
C GLU A 95 2.41 6.60 -5.74
N ALA A 96 1.56 6.05 -4.86
CA ALA A 96 0.15 6.47 -4.75
C ALA A 96 -0.03 7.98 -4.54
N SER A 97 0.99 8.68 -4.05
CA SER A 97 1.00 10.13 -3.91
C SER A 97 1.00 10.90 -5.25
N TYR A 98 1.42 10.27 -6.36
CA TYR A 98 1.49 10.90 -7.69
C TYR A 98 0.56 10.21 -8.70
N GLY A 99 -0.60 9.76 -8.22
CA GLY A 99 -1.57 8.92 -8.89
C GLY A 99 -1.63 9.03 -10.41
N THR A 100 -1.14 7.99 -11.09
CA THR A 100 -1.37 7.80 -12.52
C THR A 100 -2.36 6.65 -12.72
N ARG A 101 -3.42 6.89 -13.49
CA ARG A 101 -4.47 5.88 -13.78
C ARG A 101 -3.93 4.54 -14.28
N ALA A 102 -2.75 4.55 -14.91
CA ALA A 102 -2.04 3.34 -15.36
C ALA A 102 -1.64 2.39 -14.22
N GLN A 103 -1.39 2.91 -13.01
CA GLN A 103 -1.02 2.10 -11.84
C GLN A 103 -2.18 1.20 -11.40
N GLY A 104 -3.42 1.68 -11.45
CA GLY A 104 -4.62 0.91 -11.10
C GLY A 104 -4.78 -0.39 -11.91
N THR A 105 -4.52 -0.34 -13.21
CA THR A 105 -4.64 -1.50 -14.13
C THR A 105 -3.60 -2.58 -13.82
N ILE A 106 -2.39 -2.20 -13.42
CA ILE A 106 -1.33 -3.15 -13.04
C ILE A 106 -1.73 -3.90 -11.75
N HIS A 107 -2.34 -3.19 -10.80
CA HIS A 107 -2.79 -3.80 -9.53
C HIS A 107 -3.88 -4.85 -9.74
N GLU A 108 -4.87 -4.55 -10.59
CA GLU A 108 -5.91 -5.50 -10.96
C GLU A 108 -5.31 -6.76 -11.60
N THR A 109 -4.36 -6.59 -12.53
CA THR A 109 -3.71 -7.70 -13.24
C THR A 109 -2.95 -8.65 -12.31
N ILE A 110 -2.21 -8.12 -11.32
CA ILE A 110 -1.44 -8.94 -10.37
C ILE A 110 -2.40 -9.73 -9.46
N LEU A 111 -3.41 -9.05 -8.92
CA LEU A 111 -4.40 -9.67 -8.04
C LEU A 111 -5.18 -10.77 -8.78
N GLU A 112 -5.59 -10.51 -10.02
CA GLU A 112 -6.21 -11.50 -10.90
C GLU A 112 -5.32 -12.72 -11.13
N THR A 113 -4.02 -12.50 -11.33
CA THR A 113 -3.04 -13.58 -11.53
C THR A 113 -2.96 -14.48 -10.30
N ILE A 114 -2.91 -13.89 -9.10
CA ILE A 114 -2.89 -14.62 -7.83
C ILE A 114 -4.19 -15.42 -7.64
N ILE A 115 -5.34 -14.78 -7.86
CA ILE A 115 -6.65 -15.45 -7.78
C ILE A 115 -6.72 -16.62 -8.77
N ARG A 116 -6.23 -16.45 -9.99
CA ARG A 116 -6.18 -17.51 -11.01
C ARG A 116 -5.30 -18.67 -10.56
N GLN A 117 -4.16 -18.38 -9.96
CA GLN A 117 -3.27 -19.41 -9.41
C GLN A 117 -3.94 -20.14 -8.24
N ALA A 118 -4.61 -19.43 -7.34
CA ALA A 118 -5.36 -20.01 -6.24
C ALA A 118 -6.49 -20.93 -6.74
N LYS A 119 -7.32 -20.45 -7.68
CA LYS A 119 -8.38 -21.25 -8.34
C LYS A 119 -7.82 -22.51 -8.98
N ARG A 120 -6.72 -22.40 -9.74
CA ARG A 120 -6.03 -23.56 -10.34
C ARG A 120 -5.54 -24.52 -9.26
N GLY A 121 -5.03 -24.02 -8.14
CA GLY A 121 -4.64 -24.81 -6.97
C GLY A 121 -5.80 -25.62 -6.41
N VAL A 122 -6.93 -24.97 -6.16
CA VAL A 122 -8.16 -25.61 -5.66
C VAL A 122 -8.68 -26.65 -6.66
N CYS A 123 -8.77 -26.33 -7.95
CA CYS A 123 -9.19 -27.28 -8.98
C CYS A 123 -8.29 -28.52 -9.03
N ARG A 124 -6.95 -28.32 -8.92
CA ARG A 124 -6.00 -29.45 -8.87
C ARG A 124 -6.20 -30.30 -7.62
N MET A 125 -6.43 -29.68 -6.47
CA MET A 125 -6.69 -30.37 -5.21
C MET A 125 -7.97 -31.21 -5.30
N VAL A 126 -9.09 -30.60 -5.73
CA VAL A 126 -10.37 -31.32 -5.90
C VAL A 126 -10.23 -32.46 -6.90
N ARG A 127 -9.56 -32.24 -8.03
CA ARG A 127 -9.33 -33.30 -9.02
C ARG A 127 -8.47 -34.44 -8.45
N ARG A 128 -7.36 -34.12 -7.78
CA ARG A 128 -6.39 -35.09 -7.28
C ARG A 128 -6.90 -35.88 -6.08
N ASP A 129 -7.55 -35.20 -5.14
CA ASP A 129 -7.84 -35.73 -3.81
C ASP A 129 -9.28 -36.26 -3.71
N VAL A 130 -10.22 -35.68 -4.46
CA VAL A 130 -11.63 -36.09 -4.43
C VAL A 130 -11.98 -36.91 -5.67
N LEU A 131 -11.95 -36.30 -6.85
CA LEU A 131 -12.49 -36.94 -8.06
C LEU A 131 -11.68 -38.16 -8.48
N ARG A 132 -10.35 -38.09 -8.39
CA ARG A 132 -9.49 -39.24 -8.71
C ARG A 132 -9.78 -40.43 -7.81
N GLN A 133 -10.02 -40.21 -6.53
CA GLN A 133 -10.33 -41.28 -5.58
C GLN A 133 -11.70 -41.90 -5.90
N ILE A 134 -12.69 -41.07 -6.23
CA ILE A 134 -14.03 -41.53 -6.64
C ILE A 134 -13.95 -42.37 -7.93
N VAL A 135 -13.17 -41.94 -8.93
CA VAL A 135 -13.01 -42.69 -10.19
C VAL A 135 -12.32 -44.03 -9.94
N VAL A 136 -11.25 -44.06 -9.15
CA VAL A 136 -10.52 -45.30 -8.82
C VAL A 136 -11.42 -46.26 -8.03
N ALA A 137 -12.20 -45.75 -7.07
CA ALA A 137 -13.10 -46.57 -6.26
C ALA A 137 -14.24 -47.19 -7.07
N ASN A 138 -14.81 -46.47 -8.03
CA ASN A 138 -15.97 -46.95 -8.80
C ASN A 138 -15.58 -47.71 -10.07
N ALA A 139 -14.50 -47.32 -10.74
CA ALA A 139 -14.18 -47.76 -12.10
C ALA A 139 -12.81 -48.44 -12.21
N GLY A 140 -12.05 -48.48 -11.11
CA GLY A 140 -10.73 -49.09 -11.04
C GLY A 140 -9.59 -48.18 -11.51
N ASP A 141 -8.36 -48.59 -11.23
CA ASP A 141 -7.15 -47.76 -11.42
C ASP A 141 -6.83 -47.49 -12.90
N GLN A 142 -7.34 -48.33 -13.81
CA GLN A 142 -7.13 -48.17 -15.26
C GLN A 142 -7.76 -46.89 -15.82
N LEU A 143 -8.85 -46.41 -15.21
CA LEU A 143 -9.58 -45.21 -15.66
C LEU A 143 -9.11 -43.93 -14.96
N ARG A 144 -8.08 -44.01 -14.12
CA ARG A 144 -7.44 -42.87 -13.45
C ARG A 144 -7.03 -41.73 -14.39
N PRO A 145 -6.50 -41.98 -15.62
CA PRO A 145 -6.18 -40.90 -16.57
C PRO A 145 -7.41 -40.13 -17.08
N LEU A 146 -8.59 -40.76 -17.04
CA LEU A 146 -9.85 -40.17 -17.51
C LEU A 146 -10.59 -39.38 -16.42
N THR A 147 -9.91 -39.02 -15.33
CA THR A 147 -10.50 -38.19 -14.27
C THR A 147 -10.93 -36.84 -14.86
N PRO A 148 -12.20 -36.40 -14.67
CA PRO A 148 -12.68 -35.15 -15.26
C PRO A 148 -11.90 -33.93 -14.75
N HIS A 149 -11.86 -32.89 -15.58
CA HIS A 149 -11.26 -31.61 -15.23
C HIS A 149 -12.30 -30.74 -14.50
N VAL A 150 -11.87 -30.09 -13.42
CA VAL A 150 -12.71 -29.15 -12.66
C VAL A 150 -12.32 -27.73 -13.03
N GLY A 151 -13.30 -26.92 -13.38
CA GLY A 151 -13.18 -25.47 -13.53
C GLY A 151 -14.07 -24.77 -12.51
N LEU A 152 -13.60 -23.66 -11.95
CA LEU A 152 -14.39 -22.77 -11.08
C LEU A 152 -14.93 -21.55 -11.86
N GLY A 153 -15.09 -21.71 -13.18
CA GLY A 153 -15.37 -20.63 -14.12
C GLY A 153 -14.19 -19.68 -14.31
N ASP A 154 -14.17 -19.03 -15.46
CA ASP A 154 -13.32 -17.88 -15.70
C ASP A 154 -14.02 -16.67 -15.06
N ALA A 155 -13.43 -16.14 -13.99
CA ALA A 155 -13.85 -14.84 -13.44
C ALA A 155 -12.98 -13.72 -14.01
N GLU A 156 -12.37 -13.95 -15.17
CA GLU A 156 -11.94 -12.82 -15.99
C GLU A 156 -13.24 -12.19 -16.46
N THR A 157 -13.53 -11.00 -15.93
CA THR A 157 -14.29 -10.03 -16.69
C THR A 157 -13.42 -9.75 -17.90
N GLN A 158 -13.49 -10.59 -18.95
CA GLN A 158 -13.00 -10.18 -20.25
C GLN A 158 -13.58 -8.80 -20.45
N ASN A 159 -12.76 -7.84 -20.87
CA ASN A 159 -13.24 -6.50 -21.11
C ASN A 159 -14.25 -6.59 -22.26
N LEU A 160 -15.50 -6.91 -21.93
CA LEU A 160 -16.58 -7.18 -22.87
C LEU A 160 -16.80 -5.95 -23.71
N GLN A 161 -16.55 -4.77 -23.14
CA GLN A 161 -16.53 -3.52 -23.87
C GLN A 161 -15.44 -3.49 -24.96
N ALA A 162 -14.22 -3.92 -24.67
CA ALA A 162 -13.16 -4.04 -25.68
C ALA A 162 -13.51 -5.09 -26.75
N LEU A 163 -14.07 -6.23 -26.35
CA LEU A 163 -14.52 -7.26 -27.29
C LEU A 163 -15.71 -6.81 -28.15
N TRP A 164 -16.69 -6.12 -27.57
CA TRP A 164 -17.80 -5.51 -28.30
C TRP A 164 -17.31 -4.45 -29.27
N THR A 165 -16.35 -3.63 -28.85
CA THR A 165 -15.75 -2.61 -29.71
C THR A 165 -15.02 -3.25 -30.89
N ALA A 166 -14.21 -4.29 -30.65
CA ALA A 166 -13.53 -5.03 -31.70
C ALA A 166 -14.51 -5.76 -32.63
N ALA A 167 -15.53 -6.41 -32.07
CA ALA A 167 -16.56 -7.08 -32.84
C ALA A 167 -17.37 -6.09 -33.70
N ALA A 168 -17.73 -4.92 -33.17
CA ALA A 168 -18.41 -3.87 -33.93
C ALA A 168 -17.54 -3.34 -35.08
N GLN A 169 -16.23 -3.17 -34.85
CA GLN A 169 -15.29 -2.76 -35.90
C GLN A 169 -15.17 -3.82 -37.00
N LEU A 170 -15.03 -5.10 -36.64
CA LEU A 170 -14.96 -6.20 -37.60
C LEU A 170 -16.26 -6.40 -38.38
N ALA A 171 -17.41 -6.20 -37.73
CA ALA A 171 -18.71 -6.24 -38.37
C ALA A 171 -18.88 -5.11 -39.39
N ARG A 172 -18.46 -3.87 -39.04
CA ARG A 172 -18.45 -2.73 -39.97
C ARG A 172 -17.51 -2.94 -41.16
N ALA A 173 -16.40 -3.63 -40.94
CA ALA A 173 -15.46 -3.98 -42.00
C ALA A 173 -15.93 -5.13 -42.91
N GLY A 174 -17.09 -5.75 -42.62
CA GLY A 174 -17.62 -6.86 -43.39
C GLY A 174 -16.80 -8.14 -43.27
N TYR A 175 -16.04 -8.30 -42.17
CA TYR A 175 -15.13 -9.44 -42.00
C TYR A 175 -15.85 -10.74 -41.60
N PHE A 176 -17.04 -10.64 -40.99
CA PHE A 176 -17.80 -11.80 -40.56
C PHE A 176 -18.66 -12.38 -41.68
N ASP A 177 -18.52 -13.67 -41.89
CA ASP A 177 -19.47 -14.45 -42.70
C ASP A 177 -20.73 -14.79 -41.88
N ALA A 178 -21.88 -14.97 -42.53
CA ALA A 178 -23.15 -15.26 -41.88
C ALA A 178 -23.10 -16.53 -41.00
N SER A 179 -22.24 -17.50 -41.36
CA SER A 179 -22.02 -18.72 -40.58
C SER A 179 -21.28 -18.49 -39.25
N GLN A 180 -20.55 -17.38 -39.12
CA GLN A 180 -19.72 -17.07 -37.95
C GLN A 180 -20.48 -16.26 -36.88
N LEU A 181 -21.52 -15.53 -37.28
CA LEU A 181 -22.31 -14.67 -36.39
C LEU A 181 -22.86 -15.38 -35.16
N PRO A 182 -23.42 -16.61 -35.24
CA PRO A 182 -23.94 -17.30 -34.05
C PRO A 182 -22.86 -17.57 -32.99
N LYS A 183 -21.63 -17.85 -33.44
CA LYS A 183 -20.50 -18.11 -32.54
C LYS A 183 -19.92 -16.82 -31.95
N VAL A 184 -19.98 -15.72 -32.70
CA VAL A 184 -19.66 -14.39 -32.18
C VAL A 184 -20.69 -13.97 -31.13
N ASP A 185 -21.98 -14.24 -31.37
CA ASP A 185 -23.05 -13.94 -30.41
C ASP A 185 -22.88 -14.74 -29.11
N GLU A 186 -22.55 -16.03 -29.19
CA GLU A 186 -22.24 -16.86 -28.02
C GLU A 186 -21.02 -16.32 -27.26
N LEU A 187 -19.97 -15.92 -27.96
CA LEU A 187 -18.75 -15.37 -27.37
C LEU A 187 -19.00 -14.02 -26.67
N LEU A 188 -19.90 -13.20 -27.22
CA LEU A 188 -20.30 -11.91 -26.64
C LEU A 188 -21.44 -12.04 -25.62
N ASN A 189 -21.92 -13.26 -25.36
CA ASN A 189 -23.06 -13.56 -24.52
C ASN A 189 -24.35 -12.80 -24.93
N LEU A 190 -24.53 -12.63 -26.25
CA LEU A 190 -25.71 -12.04 -26.85
C LEU A 190 -26.81 -13.11 -26.99
N PRO A 191 -28.09 -12.72 -26.93
CA PRO A 191 -29.19 -13.64 -27.19
C PRO A 191 -29.07 -14.21 -28.61
N PRO A 192 -29.38 -15.50 -28.81
CA PRO A 192 -29.25 -16.14 -30.11
C PRO A 192 -30.14 -15.44 -31.15
N ARG A 193 -29.58 -15.13 -32.32
CA ARG A 193 -30.35 -14.58 -33.44
C ARG A 193 -31.38 -15.60 -33.90
N LEU A 194 -32.62 -15.17 -34.05
CA LEU A 194 -33.67 -15.97 -34.66
C LEU A 194 -33.25 -16.27 -36.10
N ALA A 195 -33.17 -17.55 -36.47
CA ALA A 195 -32.65 -18.02 -37.75
C ALA A 195 -33.55 -17.71 -38.95
N THR A 196 -34.63 -16.94 -38.76
CA THR A 196 -35.61 -16.59 -39.78
C THR A 196 -35.26 -15.23 -40.41
N PRO A 197 -34.94 -15.19 -41.72
CA PRO A 197 -34.75 -13.94 -42.46
C PRO A 197 -36.01 -13.07 -42.56
N ALA A 198 -37.15 -13.55 -42.08
CA ALA A 198 -38.46 -12.92 -42.25
C ALA A 198 -38.85 -11.94 -41.13
N GLU A 199 -38.09 -11.86 -40.03
CA GLU A 199 -38.47 -11.02 -38.88
C GLU A 199 -37.54 -9.80 -38.67
N SER A 200 -36.46 -9.67 -39.45
CA SER A 200 -35.57 -8.50 -39.38
C SER A 200 -36.05 -7.29 -40.20
N GLU A 201 -37.11 -7.43 -41.00
CA GLU A 201 -37.68 -6.30 -41.77
C GLU A 201 -38.62 -5.41 -40.94
N GLY A 202 -38.90 -5.76 -39.67
CA GLY A 202 -39.86 -5.02 -38.82
C GLY A 202 -39.27 -4.05 -37.80
N LEU A 203 -37.94 -3.89 -37.74
CA LEU A 203 -37.26 -3.08 -36.72
C LEU A 203 -36.39 -1.95 -37.31
N ALA A 204 -36.49 -1.69 -38.63
CA ALA A 204 -35.67 -0.70 -39.32
C ALA A 204 -36.34 0.67 -39.51
N ASP A 205 -37.63 0.83 -39.18
CA ASP A 205 -38.36 2.10 -39.36
C ASP A 205 -38.88 2.63 -38.01
N ASP A 206 -37.98 3.07 -37.14
CA ASP A 206 -38.29 4.12 -36.18
C ASP A 206 -37.19 5.19 -36.30
N GLU A 207 -37.29 5.95 -37.40
CA GLU A 207 -36.67 7.26 -37.53
C GLU A 207 -37.27 8.17 -36.45
N GLY A 208 -36.78 8.03 -35.22
CA GLY A 208 -36.95 9.04 -34.20
C GLY A 208 -36.26 10.32 -34.69
N GLU A 209 -37.07 11.28 -35.12
CA GLU A 209 -36.73 12.70 -35.24
C GLU A 209 -35.97 13.14 -33.98
N GLN A 210 -34.64 13.12 -34.03
CA GLN A 210 -33.83 13.89 -33.10
C GLN A 210 -33.85 15.33 -33.57
N GLY A 211 -34.77 16.09 -32.98
CA GLY A 211 -34.73 17.55 -33.01
C GLY A 211 -33.33 18.03 -32.65
N GLN A 212 -32.78 18.89 -33.50
CA GLN A 212 -31.65 19.73 -33.15
C GLN A 212 -32.11 20.70 -32.05
N GLU A 213 -32.03 20.30 -30.79
CA GLU A 213 -31.94 21.25 -29.69
C GLU A 213 -30.55 21.90 -29.76
N GLN A 214 -30.54 23.12 -30.28
CA GLN A 214 -29.44 24.07 -30.12
C GLN A 214 -29.12 24.20 -28.63
N GLN A 215 -27.98 23.66 -28.21
CA GLN A 215 -27.38 24.08 -26.95
C GLN A 215 -27.13 25.60 -27.01
N PRO A 216 -27.62 26.39 -26.04
CA PRO A 216 -27.20 27.77 -25.91
C PRO A 216 -25.68 27.81 -25.62
N PRO A 217 -24.95 28.81 -26.13
CA PRO A 217 -23.53 28.94 -25.89
C PRO A 217 -23.24 29.03 -24.38
N PRO A 218 -22.12 28.48 -23.91
CA PRO A 218 -21.72 28.56 -22.51
C PRO A 218 -21.57 30.04 -22.09
N PRO A 219 -21.92 30.39 -20.84
CA PRO A 219 -21.72 31.72 -20.32
C PRO A 219 -20.22 32.06 -20.34
N ALA A 220 -19.90 33.26 -20.82
CA ALA A 220 -18.56 33.82 -20.75
C ALA A 220 -18.11 33.84 -19.29
N THR A 221 -17.12 33.01 -18.96
CA THR A 221 -16.32 33.16 -17.76
C THR A 221 -15.43 34.38 -17.95
N ASP A 222 -15.87 35.46 -17.31
CA ASP A 222 -15.07 36.60 -16.86
C ASP A 222 -14.08 36.07 -15.81
N GLU A 223 -12.93 35.58 -16.27
CA GLU A 223 -11.77 35.35 -15.42
C GLU A 223 -10.79 36.48 -15.71
N GLY A 224 -10.69 37.38 -14.73
CA GLY A 224 -9.69 38.43 -14.71
C GLY A 224 -8.30 37.83 -14.76
N GLU A 225 -7.54 38.26 -15.77
CA GLU A 225 -6.08 38.31 -15.70
C GLU A 225 -5.68 39.28 -14.58
N GLU A 226 -5.60 38.76 -13.35
CA GLU A 226 -4.70 39.33 -12.35
C GLU A 226 -3.29 38.90 -12.75
N GLY A 227 -2.54 39.85 -13.30
CA GLY A 227 -1.11 39.73 -13.48
C GLY A 227 -0.45 39.67 -12.11
N GLU A 228 0.08 38.49 -11.75
CA GLU A 228 1.13 38.38 -10.76
C GLU A 228 2.46 38.59 -11.48
N ASP A 229 3.09 39.70 -11.12
CA ASP A 229 4.42 40.11 -11.53
C ASP A 229 5.43 39.02 -11.14
N ASP A 230 5.99 38.37 -12.15
CA ASP A 230 7.17 37.50 -12.05
C ASP A 230 8.36 38.40 -11.68
N GLU A 231 8.70 38.39 -10.39
CA GLU A 231 9.88 39.04 -9.84
C GLU A 231 11.13 38.47 -10.53
N GLY A 232 11.82 39.34 -11.26
CA GLY A 232 13.14 39.04 -11.79
C GLY A 232 14.10 38.72 -10.66
N GLU A 233 14.55 37.47 -10.60
CA GLU A 233 15.80 37.14 -9.94
C GLU A 233 16.92 37.26 -10.97
N ASP A 234 17.66 38.35 -10.79
CA ASP A 234 18.90 38.69 -11.46
C ASP A 234 19.91 37.53 -11.33
N ASP A 235 20.08 36.79 -12.42
CA ASP A 235 21.32 36.13 -12.77
C ASP A 235 22.31 37.22 -13.20
N GLU A 236 23.39 37.40 -12.45
CA GLU A 236 24.74 37.67 -12.92
C GLU A 236 25.63 38.22 -11.79
N GLY A 237 26.77 37.56 -11.58
CA GLY A 237 28.00 38.31 -11.38
C GLY A 237 28.78 38.08 -10.08
N ASP A 238 29.96 37.49 -10.30
CA ASP A 238 31.24 37.88 -9.70
C ASP A 238 31.56 37.35 -8.30
N GLU A 239 32.44 36.34 -8.23
CA GLU A 239 33.90 36.52 -8.10
C GLU A 239 34.26 37.08 -6.73
N GLU A 240 34.90 36.27 -5.88
CA GLU A 240 36.25 36.62 -5.41
C GLU A 240 36.88 35.46 -4.63
N GLU A 241 38.04 35.08 -5.15
CA GLU A 241 39.14 34.42 -4.46
C GLU A 241 39.47 35.15 -3.15
N ASP A 242 39.70 34.43 -2.05
CA ASP A 242 40.99 34.52 -1.35
C ASP A 242 41.08 33.53 -0.18
N GLN A 243 42.12 32.69 -0.21
CA GLN A 243 42.67 32.04 0.97
C GLN A 243 44.17 32.32 1.02
N PRO A 244 44.67 32.73 2.18
CA PRO A 244 45.94 32.24 2.69
C PRO A 244 45.76 31.20 3.81
#